data_AF-A0A377WN65-F1
#
_entry.id   AF-A0A377WN65-F1
#
_cell.length_a   1.000
_cell.length_b   1.000
_cell.length_c   1.000
_cell.angle_alpha   90.00
_cell.angle_beta   90.00
_cell.angle_gamma   90.00
#
_symmetry.space_group_name_H-M   'P 1'
#
loop_
_entity.id
_entity.type
_entity.pdbx_description
1 polymer ?
#
loop_
_entity_poly.entity_id
_entity_poly.type
_entity_poly.pdbx_seq_one_letter_code
_entity_poly.pdbx_strand_id
1 'polypeptide(L)' 'MLGGERIAIDVEIEEEARFQPQDIPLNIVYEDDDIIVINKPRDLVVHPGAGQP' A
#
# COMPACT_ATOMS: atom_id res chain seq x y z
N MET A 1 -33.00 -9.73 13.44
CA MET A 1 -33.27 -8.59 14.35
C MET A 1 -34.74 -8.21 14.19
N LEU A 2 -35.41 -7.86 15.29
CA LEU A 2 -36.86 -7.62 15.30
C LEU A 2 -37.21 -6.11 15.42
N GLY A 3 -36.22 -5.24 15.60
CA GLY A 3 -36.36 -3.79 15.65
C GLY A 3 -36.58 -3.27 17.07
N GLY A 4 -35.89 -2.17 17.43
CA GLY A 4 -35.95 -1.53 18.75
C GLY A 4 -34.66 -1.64 19.57
N GLU A 5 -33.64 -2.35 19.08
CA GLU A 5 -32.34 -2.47 19.74
C GLU A 5 -31.53 -1.17 19.65
N ARG A 6 -30.94 -0.73 20.76
CA ARG A 6 -29.89 0.31 20.77
C ARG A 6 -28.54 -0.39 20.75
N ILE A 7 -27.78 -0.18 19.68
CA ILE A 7 -26.44 -0.77 19.52
C ILE A 7 -25.41 0.34 19.71
N ALA A 8 -24.42 0.09 20.55
CA ALA A 8 -23.22 0.91 20.69
C ALA A 8 -22.00 0.04 20.37
N ILE A 9 -21.06 0.60 19.62
CA ILE A 9 -19.78 -0.02 19.30
C ILE A 9 -18.71 0.91 19.84
N ASP A 10 -17.86 0.37 20.71
CA ASP A 10 -16.64 1.00 21.16
C ASP A 10 -15.50 0.18 20.59
N VAL A 11 -14.76 0.75 19.64
CA VAL A 11 -13.71 0.05 18.90
C VAL A 11 -12.52 0.98 18.73
N GLU A 12 -11.34 0.45 19.02
CA GLU A 12 -10.08 1.07 18.64
C GLU A 12 -9.76 0.68 17.20
N ILE A 13 -9.46 1.67 16.37
CA ILE A 13 -9.02 1.43 15.00
C ILE A 13 -7.52 1.16 15.07
N GLU A 14 -7.11 -0.04 14.64
CA GLU A 14 -5.68 -0.33 14.45
C GLU A 14 -5.12 0.60 13.37
N GLU A 15 -3.95 1.18 13.63
CA GLU A 15 -3.25 1.92 12.59
C GLU A 15 -2.93 0.99 11.41
N GLU A 16 -3.23 1.43 10.19
CA GLU A 16 -2.84 0.72 8.98
C GLU A 16 -1.34 0.44 9.02
N ALA A 17 -0.96 -0.83 8.83
CA ALA A 17 0.44 -1.20 8.68
C ALA A 17 1.03 -0.46 7.49
N ARG A 18 1.80 0.60 7.77
CA ARG A 18 2.39 1.45 6.73
C ARG A 18 3.56 0.72 6.07
N PHE A 19 3.56 0.70 4.73
CA PHE A 19 4.68 0.19 3.94
C PHE A 19 5.97 0.93 4.31
N GLN A 20 7.04 0.17 4.54
CA GLN A 20 8.35 0.74 4.87
C GLN A 20 9.17 0.94 3.61
N PRO A 21 9.94 2.04 3.50
CA PRO A 21 10.88 2.20 2.40
C PRO A 21 11.94 1.10 2.48
N GLN A 22 12.36 0.62 1.31
CA GLN A 22 13.41 -0.38 1.18
C GLN A 22 14.47 0.14 0.22
N ASP A 23 15.73 -0.22 0.46
CA ASP A 23 16.83 0.11 -0.44
C ASP A 23 16.80 -0.81 -1.68
N ILE A 24 15.93 -0.48 -2.63
CA ILE A 24 15.74 -1.21 -3.89
C ILE A 24 16.14 -0.28 -5.05
N PRO A 25 17.16 -0.64 -5.85
CA PRO A 25 17.58 0.20 -6.96
C PRO A 25 16.53 0.20 -8.07
N LEU A 26 16.19 1.39 -8.56
CA LEU A 26 15.31 1.59 -9.73
C LEU A 26 16.14 2.08 -10.93
N ASN A 27 15.86 1.50 -12.10
CA ASN A 27 16.45 1.95 -13.35
C ASN A 27 15.59 3.06 -13.96
N ILE A 28 15.95 4.32 -13.70
CA ILE A 28 15.24 5.50 -14.19
C ILE A 28 15.66 5.79 -15.63
N VAL A 29 14.69 5.85 -16.55
CA VAL A 29 14.94 6.21 -17.96
C VAL A 29 14.55 7.65 -18.28
N TYR A 30 13.66 8.24 -17.47
CA TYR A 30 13.26 9.65 -17.54
C TYR A 30 12.70 10.10 -16.20
N GLU A 31 12.92 11.36 -15.83
CA GLU A 31 12.40 12.01 -14.62
C GLU A 31 12.30 13.52 -14.88
N ASP A 32 11.17 14.10 -14.48
CA ASP A 32 10.92 15.54 -14.44
C ASP A 32 10.17 15.91 -13.14
N ASP A 33 9.69 17.15 -13.04
CA ASP A 33 9.01 17.67 -11.85
C ASP A 33 7.65 16.98 -11.56
N ASP A 34 7.07 16.30 -12.55
CA ASP A 34 5.72 15.75 -12.48
C ASP A 34 5.71 14.21 -12.55
N ILE A 35 6.63 13.59 -13.30
CA ILE A 35 6.63 12.16 -13.60
C ILE A 35 8.02 11.50 -13.57
N ILE A 36 7.99 10.18 -13.34
CA ILE A 36 9.15 9.28 -13.45
C ILE A 36 8.79 8.11 -14.35
N VAL A 37 9.69 7.76 -15.27
CA VAL A 37 9.60 6.55 -16.09
C VAL A 37 10.74 5.61 -15.68
N ILE A 38 10.40 4.38 -15.31
CA ILE A 38 11.37 3.35 -14.92
C ILE A 38 11.35 2.16 -15.88
N ASN A 39 12.51 1.59 -16.15
CA ASN A 39 12.64 0.31 -16.82
C ASN A 39 12.64 -0.82 -15.78
N LYS A 40 11.44 -1.32 -15.46
CA LYS A 40 11.22 -2.30 -14.39
C LYS A 40 11.88 -3.65 -14.73
N PRO A 41 12.72 -4.23 -13.85
CA PRO A 41 13.25 -5.57 -14.05
C PRO A 41 12.18 -6.65 -13.86
N ARG A 42 12.49 -7.87 -14.30
CA ARG A 42 11.78 -9.09 -13.87
C ARG A 42 11.96 -9.29 -12.36
N ASP A 43 11.07 -10.07 -11.75
CA ASP A 43 11.10 -10.42 -10.32
C ASP A 43 10.92 -9.24 -9.34
N LEU A 44 10.55 -8.05 -9.82
CA LEU A 44 10.13 -6.89 -9.01
C LEU A 44 8.60 -6.65 -9.12
N VAL A 45 7.91 -6.69 -7.97
CA VAL A 45 6.47 -6.42 -7.81
C VAL A 45 6.21 -4.92 -7.83
N VAL A 46 5.06 -4.51 -8.40
CA VAL A 46 4.69 -3.09 -8.50
C VAL A 46 3.95 -2.59 -7.25
N HIS A 47 2.97 -3.35 -6.79
CA HIS A 47 2.19 -3.00 -5.59
C HIS A 47 2.11 -4.21 -4.66
N PRO A 48 2.30 -4.03 -3.35
CA PRO A 48 2.14 -5.09 -2.37
C PRO A 48 0.80 -5.82 -2.49
N GLY A 49 0.82 -7.11 -2.19
CA GLY A 49 -0.35 -7.98 -2.20
C GLY A 49 -0.15 -9.19 -1.31
N ALA A 50 -1.17 -10.04 -1.21
CA ALA A 50 -1.08 -11.26 -0.42
C ALA A 50 0.11 -12.13 -0.89
N GLY A 51 1.04 -12.42 0.03
CA GLY A 51 2.25 -13.20 -0.24
C GLY A 51 3.45 -12.40 -0.77
N GLN A 52 3.27 -11.12 -1.12
CA GLN A 52 4.32 -10.20 -1.58
C GLN A 52 4.09 -8.81 -0.94
N PRO A 53 4.48 -8.62 0.33
CA PRO A 53 4.28 -7.38 1.08
C PRO A 53 5.20 -6.24 0.63
#